data_AF-A0A9D1ZI14-F1
#
_entry.id   AF-A0A9D1ZI14-F1
#
_cell.length_a   1.000
_cell.length_b   1.000
_cell.length_c   1.000
_cell.angle_alpha   90.00
_cell.angle_beta   90.00
_cell.angle_gamma   90.00
#
_symmetry.space_group_name_H-M   'P 1'
#
loop_
_entity.id
_entity.type
_entity.pdbx_description
1 polymer ?
#
loop_
_entity_poly.entity_id
_entity_poly.type
_entity_poly.pdbx_seq_one_letter_code
_entity_poly.pdbx_strand_id
1 'polypeptide(L)'
;MGEIEEFLKVGSGYGDGSGDGYGYGYGYGINTFCGKKVYAIDNVQTIIESVRGNIAKGYILQSDLTLTPCHVVKENGKFAHGNTLREAFEALHEKLYDDSTEEERLQKFREHFTDFSAKYPARELFTWHHVLTGSCKAGRESFCRDNGIDIDKDTFTIHEFINLTKNSYGGETIKKLIDKAE
;
A
#
# COMPACT_ATOMS: atom_id res chain seq x y z
N MET A 1 25.96 -11.14 -1.61
CA MET A 1 24.70 -10.55 -2.12
C MET A 1 24.49 -9.24 -1.42
N GLY A 2 24.36 -8.15 -2.17
CA GLY A 2 24.22 -6.82 -1.59
C GLY A 2 22.87 -6.63 -0.92
N GLU A 3 22.77 -5.73 0.06
CA GLU A 3 21.50 -5.41 0.74
C GLU A 3 20.40 -5.01 -0.24
N ILE A 4 20.76 -4.31 -1.33
CA ILE A 4 19.86 -3.92 -2.42
C ILE A 4 19.34 -5.15 -3.19
N GLU A 5 20.21 -6.12 -3.49
CA GLU A 5 19.81 -7.33 -4.21
C GLU A 5 18.85 -8.17 -3.36
N GLU A 6 19.12 -8.29 -2.06
CA GLU A 6 18.23 -9.00 -1.14
C GLU A 6 16.89 -8.29 -0.98
N PHE A 7 16.89 -6.95 -0.90
CA PHE A 7 15.67 -6.16 -0.90
C PHE A 7 14.82 -6.41 -2.15
N LEU A 8 15.42 -6.51 -3.34
CA LEU A 8 14.68 -6.64 -4.59
C LEU A 8 14.12 -8.05 -4.85
N LYS A 9 14.57 -9.09 -4.15
CA LYS A 9 14.07 -10.46 -4.35
C LYS A 9 12.60 -10.61 -4.00
N VAL A 10 11.79 -11.14 -4.91
CA VAL A 10 10.43 -11.60 -4.60
C VAL A 10 10.48 -13.12 -4.40
N GLY A 11 10.13 -13.61 -3.21
CA GLY A 11 10.19 -15.04 -2.92
C GLY A 11 9.09 -15.79 -3.66
N SER A 12 9.46 -16.71 -4.56
CA SER A 12 8.57 -17.76 -5.04
C SER A 12 8.69 -18.99 -4.14
N GLY A 13 7.58 -19.63 -3.82
CA GLY A 13 7.54 -20.89 -3.07
C GLY A 13 8.47 -21.97 -3.63
N TYR A 14 8.84 -22.91 -2.77
CA TYR A 14 9.76 -24.03 -3.00
C TYR A 14 9.69 -24.60 -4.43
N GLY A 15 10.74 -24.35 -5.20
CA GLY A 15 11.09 -25.07 -6.41
C GLY A 15 12.60 -25.12 -6.48
N ASP A 16 13.17 -26.32 -6.38
CA ASP A 16 14.57 -26.57 -6.70
C ASP A 16 14.79 -26.18 -8.17
N GLY A 17 15.27 -24.96 -8.38
CA GLY A 17 15.58 -24.44 -9.69
C GLY A 17 16.59 -23.32 -9.50
N SER A 18 17.78 -23.50 -10.07
CA SER A 18 18.76 -22.43 -10.27
C SER A 18 18.11 -21.34 -11.11
N GLY A 19 17.40 -20.42 -10.46
CA GLY A 19 16.66 -19.34 -11.08
C GLY A 19 17.46 -18.05 -10.99
N ASP A 20 18.19 -17.73 -12.05
CA ASP A 20 18.55 -16.35 -12.33
C ASP A 20 17.24 -15.56 -12.43
N GLY A 21 17.00 -14.67 -11.47
CA GLY A 21 15.77 -13.91 -11.36
C GLY A 21 15.63 -12.91 -12.51
N TYR A 22 15.15 -13.38 -13.66
CA TYR A 22 14.73 -12.54 -14.77
C TYR A 22 13.32 -12.01 -14.48
N GLY A 23 13.26 -10.79 -13.94
CA GLY A 23 12.06 -9.98 -14.03
C GLY A 23 11.81 -9.67 -15.50
N TYR A 24 10.76 -10.26 -16.09
CA TYR A 24 10.31 -9.98 -17.45
C TYR A 24 9.68 -8.58 -17.53
N GLY A 25 10.50 -7.55 -17.45
CA GLY A 25 10.17 -6.20 -17.90
C GLY A 25 10.76 -6.02 -19.29
N TYR A 26 9.92 -5.90 -20.32
CA TYR A 26 10.35 -5.44 -21.63
C TYR A 26 10.94 -4.02 -21.46
N GLY A 27 12.26 -3.97 -21.34
CA GLY A 27 13.02 -2.86 -20.77
C GLY A 27 13.04 -1.61 -21.65
N TYR A 28 12.02 -0.75 -21.49
CA TYR A 28 12.09 0.65 -21.83
C TYR A 28 12.39 1.43 -20.54
N GLY A 29 13.66 1.55 -20.19
CA GLY A 29 14.10 2.26 -18.98
C GLY A 29 15.60 2.53 -18.98
N ILE A 30 16.02 3.55 -18.24
CA ILE A 30 17.43 3.87 -18.01
C ILE A 30 17.96 2.83 -17.01
N ASN A 31 19.04 2.12 -17.35
CA ASN A 31 19.64 1.12 -16.45
C ASN A 31 20.66 1.76 -15.48
N THR A 32 21.25 2.88 -15.89
CA THR A 32 22.26 3.62 -15.12
C THR A 32 22.08 5.12 -15.34
N PHE A 33 22.09 5.91 -14.27
CA PHE A 33 22.01 7.37 -14.31
C PHE A 33 23.09 7.97 -13.42
N CYS A 34 23.94 8.85 -13.96
CA CYS A 34 25.06 9.46 -13.24
C CYS A 34 25.95 8.43 -12.48
N GLY A 35 26.19 7.27 -13.08
CA GLY A 35 27.00 6.19 -12.49
C GLY A 35 26.29 5.36 -11.40
N LYS A 36 25.03 5.65 -11.08
CA LYS A 36 24.20 4.85 -10.16
C LYS A 36 23.31 3.89 -10.95
N LYS A 37 23.13 2.66 -10.45
CA LYS A 37 22.17 1.69 -11.00
C LYS A 37 20.74 2.20 -10.79
N VAL A 38 19.89 1.96 -11.78
CA VAL A 38 18.46 2.25 -11.74
C VAL A 38 17.72 0.92 -11.82
N TYR A 39 16.70 0.77 -10.98
CA TYR A 39 15.89 -0.43 -10.84
C TYR A 39 14.45 -0.10 -11.21
N ALA A 40 13.78 -0.99 -11.94
CA ALA A 40 12.34 -0.91 -12.13
C ALA A 40 11.65 -1.58 -10.94
N ILE A 41 11.09 -0.80 -10.03
CA ILE A 41 10.38 -1.29 -8.84
C ILE A 41 8.93 -0.81 -8.98
N ASP A 42 7.97 -1.73 -8.95
CA ASP A 42 6.54 -1.39 -9.14
C ASP A 42 6.30 -0.57 -10.43
N ASN A 43 7.06 -0.89 -11.50
CA ASN A 43 7.09 -0.15 -12.77
C ASN A 43 7.60 1.30 -12.70
N VAL A 44 8.20 1.72 -11.58
CA VAL A 44 8.80 3.04 -11.38
C VAL A 44 10.33 2.94 -11.41
N GLN A 45 10.97 3.74 -12.27
CA GLN A 45 12.44 3.82 -12.32
C GLN A 45 12.98 4.44 -11.04
N THR A 46 13.77 3.66 -10.29
CA THR A 46 14.17 3.99 -8.92
C THR A 46 15.66 3.75 -8.72
N ILE A 47 16.35 4.76 -8.17
CA ILE A 47 17.72 4.62 -7.65
C ILE A 47 17.63 4.35 -6.16
N ILE A 48 18.23 3.26 -5.67
CA ILE A 48 18.31 2.96 -4.24
C ILE A 48 19.65 3.45 -3.69
N GLU A 49 19.61 4.22 -2.60
CA GLU A 49 20.82 4.68 -1.89
C GLU A 49 21.15 3.82 -0.66
N SER A 50 20.13 3.36 0.05
CA SER A 50 20.31 2.55 1.25
C SER A 50 19.11 1.65 1.49
N VAL A 51 19.35 0.47 2.04
CA VAL A 51 18.33 -0.47 2.49
C VAL A 51 18.51 -0.72 3.99
N ARG A 52 17.39 -0.84 4.70
CA ARG A 52 17.36 -1.32 6.09
C ARG A 52 16.18 -2.25 6.25
N GLY A 53 16.45 -3.55 6.28
CA GLY A 53 15.41 -4.58 6.30
C GLY A 53 14.51 -4.49 5.08
N ASN A 54 13.22 -4.23 5.30
CA ASN A 54 12.20 -4.13 4.26
C ASN A 54 11.91 -2.69 3.78
N ILE A 55 12.82 -1.75 4.09
CA ILE A 55 12.70 -0.34 3.71
C ILE A 55 13.92 0.06 2.89
N ALA A 56 13.70 0.74 1.77
CA ALA A 56 14.72 1.39 0.97
C ALA A 56 14.48 2.91 0.90
N LYS A 57 15.56 3.68 0.89
CA LYS A 57 15.56 5.13 0.62
C LYS A 57 16.27 5.38 -0.70
N GLY A 58 15.72 6.28 -1.50
CA GLY A 58 16.23 6.51 -2.84
C GLY A 58 15.58 7.69 -3.55
N TYR A 59 15.60 7.61 -4.88
CA TYR A 59 14.95 8.58 -5.76
C TYR A 59 14.20 7.87 -6.88
N ILE A 60 13.04 8.43 -7.23
CA ILE A 60 12.39 8.16 -8.50
C ILE A 60 13.11 8.99 -9.58
N LEU A 61 13.53 8.33 -10.65
CA LEU A 61 14.06 8.96 -11.85
C LEU A 61 12.91 9.31 -12.79
N GLN A 62 12.66 10.60 -12.93
CA GLN A 62 11.59 11.13 -13.78
C GLN A 62 11.97 11.10 -15.26
N SER A 63 10.98 11.22 -16.14
CA SER A 63 11.18 11.25 -17.60
C SER A 63 11.98 12.47 -18.09
N ASP A 64 11.95 13.57 -17.34
CA ASP A 64 12.75 14.78 -17.56
C ASP A 64 14.15 14.71 -16.93
N LEU A 65 14.55 13.52 -16.45
CA LEU A 65 15.82 13.21 -15.80
C LEU A 65 16.02 13.88 -14.43
N THR A 66 14.97 14.46 -13.85
CA THR A 66 15.02 14.92 -12.46
C THR A 66 14.88 13.76 -11.47
N LEU A 67 15.36 13.98 -10.24
CA LEU A 67 15.30 13.01 -9.15
C LEU A 67 14.33 13.48 -8.07
N THR A 68 13.31 12.67 -7.80
CA THR A 68 12.34 12.91 -6.71
C THR A 68 12.67 12.00 -5.53
N PRO A 69 12.96 12.52 -4.32
CA PRO A 69 13.22 11.68 -3.16
C PRO A 69 12.05 10.74 -2.85
N CYS A 70 12.33 9.49 -2.51
CA CYS A 70 11.30 8.51 -2.17
C CYS A 70 11.74 7.52 -1.09
N HIS A 71 10.75 6.90 -0.46
CA HIS A 71 10.88 5.68 0.31
C HIS A 71 10.20 4.55 -0.45
N VAL A 72 10.78 3.36 -0.40
CA VAL A 72 10.17 2.13 -0.94
C VAL A 72 10.09 1.13 0.19
N VAL A 73 8.92 0.58 0.42
CA VAL A 73 8.71 -0.50 1.40
C VAL A 73 8.34 -1.78 0.68
N LYS A 74 8.62 -2.92 1.32
CA LYS A 74 8.34 -4.24 0.78
C LYS A 74 7.71 -5.15 1.83
N GLU A 75 6.71 -5.92 1.41
CA GLU A 75 6.16 -7.02 2.19
C GLU A 75 5.48 -8.03 1.25
N ASN A 76 5.62 -9.33 1.54
CA ASN A 76 5.01 -10.42 0.77
C ASN A 76 5.21 -10.31 -0.76
N GLY A 77 6.41 -9.87 -1.17
CA GLY A 77 6.77 -9.69 -2.57
C GLY A 77 6.16 -8.47 -3.27
N LYS A 78 5.36 -7.67 -2.57
CA LYS A 78 4.82 -6.39 -3.07
C LYS A 78 5.69 -5.23 -2.63
N PHE A 79 5.71 -4.18 -3.45
CA PHE A 79 6.44 -2.94 -3.20
C PHE A 79 5.50 -1.75 -3.29
N ALA A 80 5.78 -0.71 -2.52
CA ALA A 80 5.13 0.59 -2.70
C ALA A 80 6.08 1.74 -2.41
N HIS A 81 5.88 2.81 -3.17
CA HIS A 81 6.60 4.07 -3.02
C HIS A 81 5.79 5.06 -2.19
N GLY A 82 6.50 5.96 -1.51
CA GLY A 82 5.91 7.14 -0.87
C GLY A 82 6.94 8.25 -0.76
N ASN A 83 6.49 9.50 -0.72
CA ASN A 83 7.39 10.63 -0.46
C ASN A 83 7.91 10.54 0.99
N THR A 84 7.05 10.04 1.88
CA THR A 84 7.41 9.68 3.26
C THR A 84 7.35 8.18 3.46
N LEU A 85 8.03 7.69 4.51
CA LEU A 85 7.95 6.28 4.91
C LEU A 85 6.50 5.87 5.25
N ARG A 86 5.73 6.78 5.86
CA ARG A 86 4.32 6.56 6.20
C ARG A 86 3.47 6.34 4.96
N GLU A 87 3.59 7.22 3.96
CA GLU A 87 2.88 7.09 2.69
C GLU A 87 3.22 5.76 1.98
N ALA A 88 4.49 5.36 2.04
CA ALA A 88 4.92 4.11 1.42
C ALA A 88 4.27 2.89 2.11
N PHE A 89 4.20 2.87 3.45
CA PHE A 89 3.49 1.82 4.18
C PHE A 89 1.98 1.82 3.96
N GLU A 90 1.34 2.99 3.91
CA GLU A 90 -0.09 3.10 3.60
C GLU A 90 -0.39 2.52 2.20
N ALA A 91 0.40 2.91 1.20
CA ALA A 91 0.27 2.40 -0.16
C ALA A 91 0.56 0.89 -0.28
N LEU A 92 1.51 0.36 0.50
CA LEU A 92 1.79 -1.07 0.54
C LEU A 92 0.63 -1.84 1.18
N HIS A 93 0.09 -1.34 2.29
CA HIS A 93 -0.99 -1.98 3.01
C HIS A 93 -2.24 -2.11 2.13
N GLU A 94 -2.56 -1.08 1.35
CA GLU A 94 -3.61 -1.11 0.33
C GLU A 94 -3.37 -2.25 -0.66
N LYS A 95 -2.18 -2.28 -1.27
CA LYS A 95 -1.81 -3.28 -2.28
C LYS A 95 -1.80 -4.71 -1.78
N LEU A 96 -1.52 -4.95 -0.49
CA LEU A 96 -1.44 -6.31 0.06
C LEU A 96 -2.74 -7.09 -0.13
N TYR A 97 -3.89 -6.40 -0.16
CA TYR A 97 -5.22 -7.02 -0.27
C TYR A 97 -5.88 -6.89 -1.65
N ASP A 98 -5.22 -6.27 -2.63
CA ASP A 98 -5.77 -6.07 -3.98
C ASP A 98 -6.17 -7.40 -4.65
N ASP A 99 -5.46 -8.49 -4.35
CA ASP A 99 -5.72 -9.83 -4.89
C ASP A 99 -6.65 -10.67 -4.00
N SER A 100 -7.05 -10.18 -2.82
CA SER A 100 -7.93 -10.89 -1.88
C SER A 100 -9.39 -10.84 -2.33
N THR A 101 -10.18 -11.83 -1.91
CA THR A 101 -11.64 -11.79 -2.11
C THR A 101 -12.30 -10.80 -1.14
N GLU A 102 -13.56 -10.44 -1.42
CA GLU A 102 -14.35 -9.59 -0.51
C GLU A 102 -14.47 -10.23 0.88
N GLU A 103 -14.73 -11.54 0.93
CA GLU A 103 -14.89 -12.28 2.17
C GLU A 103 -13.60 -12.27 3.02
N GLU A 104 -12.45 -12.44 2.39
CA GLU A 104 -11.14 -12.38 3.05
C GLU A 104 -10.88 -10.99 3.64
N ARG A 105 -11.18 -9.93 2.88
CA ARG A 105 -11.04 -8.53 3.34
C ARG A 105 -11.95 -8.24 4.54
N LEU A 106 -13.21 -8.67 4.48
CA LEU A 106 -14.16 -8.53 5.58
C LEU A 106 -13.73 -9.32 6.82
N GLN A 107 -13.19 -10.52 6.66
CA GLN A 107 -12.64 -11.31 7.75
C GLN A 107 -11.44 -10.60 8.38
N LYS A 108 -10.48 -10.16 7.58
CA LYS A 108 -9.27 -9.47 8.06
C LYS A 108 -9.61 -8.18 8.81
N PHE A 109 -10.59 -7.42 8.32
CA PHE A 109 -11.07 -6.23 9.03
C PHE A 109 -11.60 -6.58 10.43
N ARG A 110 -12.38 -7.65 10.57
CA ARG A 110 -12.93 -8.10 11.87
C ARG A 110 -11.87 -8.69 12.80
N GLU A 111 -10.84 -9.34 12.26
CA GLU A 111 -9.68 -9.79 13.04
C GLU A 111 -8.86 -8.61 13.58
N HIS A 112 -8.79 -7.52 12.80
CA HIS A 112 -8.03 -6.33 13.15
C HIS A 112 -8.78 -5.42 14.15
N PHE A 113 -10.07 -5.19 13.93
CA PHE A 113 -10.93 -4.38 14.80
C PHE A 113 -11.86 -5.27 15.62
N THR A 114 -11.40 -5.73 16.79
CA THR A 114 -12.17 -6.65 17.63
C THR A 114 -13.22 -5.96 18.51
N ASP A 115 -13.05 -4.67 18.81
CA ASP A 115 -14.03 -3.85 19.53
C ASP A 115 -14.58 -2.76 18.60
N PHE A 116 -15.83 -2.92 18.16
CA PHE A 116 -16.49 -1.97 17.24
C PHE A 116 -16.92 -0.66 17.91
N SER A 117 -16.92 -0.61 19.25
CA SER A 117 -17.25 0.56 20.06
C SER A 117 -16.03 1.37 20.48
N ALA A 118 -14.82 0.81 20.38
CA ALA A 118 -13.58 1.55 20.59
C ALA A 118 -13.33 2.56 19.46
N LYS A 119 -12.63 3.66 19.78
CA LYS A 119 -12.25 4.68 18.80
C LYS A 119 -10.90 4.37 18.17
N TYR A 120 -10.85 4.41 16.84
CA TYR A 120 -9.66 4.21 16.04
C TYR A 120 -9.33 5.47 15.23
N PRO A 121 -8.05 5.72 14.91
CA PRO A 121 -7.65 6.85 14.08
C PRO A 121 -8.33 6.85 12.71
N ALA A 122 -8.81 8.02 12.26
CA ALA A 122 -9.41 8.20 10.95
C ALA A 122 -8.47 7.74 9.82
N ARG A 123 -7.16 7.99 9.96
CA ARG A 123 -6.11 7.52 9.05
C ARG A 123 -6.08 6.02 8.85
N GLU A 124 -6.31 5.25 9.91
CA GLU A 124 -6.31 3.79 9.82
C GLU A 124 -7.57 3.29 9.10
N LEU A 125 -8.72 3.86 9.45
CA LEU A 125 -10.00 3.58 8.80
C LEU A 125 -10.02 4.02 7.33
N PHE A 126 -9.30 5.09 7.00
CA PHE A 126 -9.10 5.56 5.64
C PHE A 126 -8.43 4.46 4.80
N THR A 127 -7.34 3.86 5.29
CA THR A 127 -6.65 2.75 4.62
C THR A 127 -7.56 1.53 4.50
N TRP A 128 -8.24 1.15 5.58
CA TRP A 128 -9.16 0.01 5.57
C TRP A 128 -10.37 0.20 4.65
N HIS A 129 -10.83 1.44 4.42
CA HIS A 129 -11.87 1.70 3.43
C HIS A 129 -11.41 1.27 2.03
N HIS A 130 -10.14 1.53 1.66
CA HIS A 130 -9.60 1.00 0.40
C HIS A 130 -9.55 -0.52 0.42
N VAL A 131 -9.02 -1.13 1.47
CA VAL A 131 -8.94 -2.60 1.59
C VAL A 131 -10.32 -3.24 1.40
N LEU A 132 -11.37 -2.65 1.95
CA LEU A 132 -12.74 -3.18 1.84
C LEU A 132 -13.35 -2.94 0.45
N THR A 133 -13.12 -1.79 -0.17
CA THR A 133 -13.93 -1.31 -1.31
C THR A 133 -13.16 -1.17 -2.63
N GLY A 134 -11.83 -1.17 -2.58
CA GLY A 134 -10.96 -0.81 -3.70
C GLY A 134 -10.97 0.69 -4.05
N SER A 135 -11.50 1.56 -3.19
CA SER A 135 -11.61 3.00 -3.46
C SER A 135 -10.25 3.67 -3.67
N CYS A 136 -10.07 4.49 -4.71
CA CYS A 136 -8.82 5.21 -4.92
C CYS A 136 -8.55 6.26 -3.83
N LYS A 137 -7.28 6.63 -3.63
CA LYS A 137 -6.86 7.64 -2.63
C LYS A 137 -7.56 8.99 -2.82
N ALA A 138 -7.56 9.52 -4.05
CA ALA A 138 -8.18 10.81 -4.36
C ALA A 138 -9.70 10.83 -4.03
N GLY A 139 -10.40 9.73 -4.29
CA GLY A 139 -11.83 9.60 -3.97
C GLY A 139 -12.08 9.64 -2.46
N ARG A 140 -11.27 8.92 -1.68
CA ARG A 140 -11.35 8.96 -0.21
C ARG A 140 -10.97 10.34 0.36
N GLU A 141 -9.94 11.00 -0.18
CA GLU A 141 -9.56 12.36 0.24
C GLU A 141 -10.68 13.37 -0.04
N SER A 142 -11.36 13.25 -1.19
CA SER A 142 -12.55 14.05 -1.50
C SER A 142 -13.66 13.79 -0.49
N PHE A 143 -13.95 12.52 -0.21
CA PHE A 143 -14.97 12.14 0.78
C PHE A 143 -14.68 12.73 2.16
N CYS A 144 -13.42 12.63 2.64
CA CYS A 144 -13.02 13.22 3.91
C CYS A 144 -13.21 14.74 3.91
N ARG A 145 -12.83 15.43 2.83
CA ARG A 145 -13.01 16.88 2.69
C ARG A 145 -14.48 17.29 2.76
N ASP A 146 -15.34 16.61 2.01
CA ASP A 146 -16.76 16.93 1.93
C ASP A 146 -17.50 16.67 3.25
N ASN A 147 -16.97 15.77 4.08
CA ASN A 147 -17.50 15.45 5.41
C ASN A 147 -16.74 16.14 6.56
N GLY A 148 -15.79 17.02 6.26
CA GLY A 148 -15.02 17.76 7.27
C GLY A 148 -14.14 16.89 8.17
N ILE A 149 -13.68 15.74 7.68
CA ILE A 149 -12.84 14.79 8.41
C ILE A 149 -11.36 15.19 8.32
N ASP A 150 -10.74 15.46 9.46
CA ASP A 150 -9.29 15.61 9.60
C ASP A 150 -8.65 14.23 9.83
N ILE A 151 -8.14 13.63 8.75
CA ILE A 151 -7.56 12.28 8.74
C ILE A 151 -6.44 12.12 9.80
N ASP A 152 -5.73 13.19 10.14
CA ASP A 152 -4.62 13.17 11.08
C ASP A 152 -5.01 13.33 12.56
N LYS A 153 -6.22 13.81 12.83
CA LYS A 153 -6.66 14.13 14.20
C LYS A 153 -7.91 13.38 14.63
N ASP A 154 -8.80 13.10 13.69
CA ASP A 154 -10.09 12.52 14.01
C ASP A 154 -9.98 11.05 14.36
N THR A 155 -10.96 10.60 15.14
CA THR A 155 -11.10 9.21 15.55
C THR A 155 -12.57 8.82 15.49
N PHE A 156 -12.82 7.59 15.05
CA PHE A 156 -14.17 7.05 14.89
C PHE A 156 -14.24 5.64 15.47
N THR A 157 -15.40 5.29 16.00
CA THR A 157 -15.77 3.90 16.20
C THR A 157 -16.06 3.22 14.87
N ILE A 158 -16.07 1.88 14.85
CA ILE A 158 -16.42 1.14 13.64
C ILE A 158 -17.89 1.40 13.26
N HIS A 159 -18.76 1.57 14.25
CA HIS A 159 -20.15 1.97 14.01
C HIS A 159 -20.28 3.35 13.35
N GLU A 160 -19.50 4.34 13.80
CA GLU A 160 -19.46 5.67 13.17
C GLU A 160 -18.90 5.58 11.74
N PHE A 161 -17.81 4.85 11.54
CA PHE A 161 -17.23 4.59 10.22
C PHE A 161 -18.23 3.98 9.25
N ILE A 162 -18.93 2.91 9.66
CA ILE A 162 -19.95 2.26 8.85
C ILE A 162 -21.08 3.25 8.53
N ASN A 163 -21.55 4.01 9.51
CA ASN A 163 -22.64 4.97 9.29
C ASN A 163 -22.26 6.10 8.33
N LEU A 164 -21.02 6.58 8.37
CA LEU A 164 -20.51 7.59 7.44
C LEU A 164 -20.40 7.05 6.00
N THR A 165 -20.02 5.78 5.83
CA THR A 165 -19.58 5.25 4.53
C THR A 165 -20.60 4.33 3.83
N LYS A 166 -21.59 3.79 4.54
CA LYS A 166 -22.57 2.80 4.02
C LYS A 166 -23.40 3.26 2.81
N ASN A 167 -23.48 4.56 2.55
CA ASN A 167 -24.23 5.14 1.43
C ASN A 167 -23.31 5.76 0.36
N SER A 168 -22.01 5.54 0.47
CA SER A 168 -20.98 5.99 -0.46
C SER A 168 -20.48 4.81 -1.31
N TYR A 169 -19.48 5.06 -2.14
CA TYR A 169 -18.82 4.02 -2.95
C TYR A 169 -18.38 2.83 -2.08
N GLY A 170 -18.73 1.60 -2.51
CA GLY A 170 -18.42 0.36 -1.76
C GLY A 170 -19.28 0.13 -0.52
N GLY A 171 -20.33 0.94 -0.33
CA GLY A 171 -21.22 0.87 0.82
C GLY A 171 -21.93 -0.49 0.98
N GLU A 172 -22.13 -1.23 -0.11
CA GLU A 172 -22.62 -2.61 -0.11
C GLU A 172 -21.70 -3.58 0.63
N THR A 173 -20.38 -3.45 0.46
CA THR A 173 -19.39 -4.24 1.20
C THR A 173 -19.32 -3.77 2.65
N ILE A 174 -19.33 -2.45 2.89
CA ILE A 174 -19.33 -1.88 4.25
C ILE A 174 -20.53 -2.38 5.07
N LYS A 175 -21.73 -2.46 4.49
CA LYS A 175 -22.94 -2.93 5.18
C LYS A 175 -22.79 -4.37 5.71
N LYS A 176 -22.05 -5.23 5.00
CA LYS A 176 -21.77 -6.63 5.41
C LYS A 176 -20.90 -6.73 6.67
N LEU A 177 -20.35 -5.62 7.18
CA LEU A 177 -19.67 -5.60 8.48
C LEU A 177 -20.66 -5.72 9.65
N ILE A 178 -21.92 -5.32 9.47
CA ILE A 178 -22.97 -5.38 10.50
C ILE A 178 -23.53 -6.80 10.65
N ASP A 179 -23.68 -7.54 9.54
CA ASP A 179 -24.40 -8.82 9.47
C ASP A 179 -23.73 -9.99 10.23
N LYS A 180 -22.54 -9.80 10.81
CA LYS A 180 -21.81 -10.81 11.60
C LYS A 180 -21.29 -10.28 12.94
N ALA A 181 -21.77 -9.13 13.40
CA ALA A 181 -21.40 -8.56 14.70
C ALA A 181 -22.34 -8.98 15.85
N GLU A 182 -23.21 -9.98 15.61
CA GLU A 182 -24.06 -10.63 16.62
C GLU A 182 -23.52 -11.99 17.04
#